data_AF-A0A3M1Y8B1-F1
#
_entry.id   AF-A0A3M1Y8B1-F1
#
_cell.length_a   1.000
_cell.length_b   1.000
_cell.length_c   1.000
_cell.angle_alpha   90.00
_cell.angle_beta   90.00
_cell.angle_gamma   90.00
#
_symmetry.space_group_name_H-M   'P 1'
#
loop_
_entity.id
_entity.type
_entity.pdbx_description
1 polymer ?
#
loop_
_entity_poly.entity_id
_entity_poly.type
_entity_poly.pdbx_seq_one_letter_code
_entity_poly.pdbx_strand_id
1 'polypeptide(L)'
;MVMDRTYGGNWDDRGSGPSLVRRRIGYVLSGYTESYTQYGGRDGWLIYTNFAGQVMREKFFGTQGDDGSVQIALAPDSLSLYLAQHIDTLLQPGYAPWAYQIMKLDPLGNPEWRIILQDSLSRYAHGIYTLANGDVLVYGVLDIFHTPPNGFGWLARISAQGSLLWEKAYQYPDHGNAWNFQSNSIFDVVELANGNILLVGETKVRDNGGQNPWIVQVDSNGCFSTHCDSLPAPWRGPPTALE
;
A
#
# COMPACT_ATOMS: atom_id res chain seq x y z
N MET A 1 2.63 -5.50 31.42
CA MET A 1 1.16 -5.40 31.41
C MET A 1 0.68 -6.22 30.25
N VAL A 2 -0.30 -7.10 30.47
CA VAL A 2 -0.99 -7.87 29.43
C VAL A 2 -2.40 -7.26 29.32
N MET A 3 -2.89 -7.04 28.11
CA MET A 3 -4.22 -6.44 27.86
C MET A 3 -4.97 -7.21 26.78
N ASP A 4 -6.29 -7.16 26.84
CA ASP A 4 -7.22 -7.66 25.83
C ASP A 4 -8.33 -6.62 25.63
N ARG A 5 -8.51 -6.18 24.37
CA ARG A 5 -9.50 -5.17 23.97
C ARG A 5 -9.91 -5.37 22.53
N THR A 6 -11.18 -5.07 22.26
CA THR A 6 -11.74 -4.94 20.91
C THR A 6 -12.10 -3.49 20.64
N TYR A 7 -12.07 -3.11 19.36
CA TYR A 7 -12.48 -1.80 18.87
C TYR A 7 -13.42 -2.02 17.68
N GLY A 8 -14.58 -1.39 17.69
CA GLY A 8 -15.59 -1.54 16.64
C GLY A 8 -17.00 -1.27 17.16
N GLY A 9 -17.96 -1.34 16.25
CA GLY A 9 -19.38 -1.10 16.49
C GLY A 9 -20.26 -2.28 16.05
N ASN A 10 -21.34 -1.97 15.34
CA ASN A 10 -22.38 -2.93 14.99
C ASN A 10 -22.13 -3.67 13.66
N TRP A 11 -21.10 -3.27 12.91
CA TRP A 11 -20.76 -3.78 11.58
C TRP A 11 -19.31 -4.28 11.54
N ASP A 12 -18.82 -4.67 10.36
CA ASP A 12 -17.48 -5.21 10.22
C ASP A 12 -16.42 -4.12 10.45
N ASP A 13 -15.55 -4.37 11.42
CA ASP A 13 -14.39 -3.55 11.73
C ASP A 13 -13.15 -4.44 11.77
N ARG A 14 -12.13 -4.10 10.98
CA ARG A 14 -10.95 -4.98 10.86
C ARG A 14 -9.66 -4.18 10.90
N GLY A 15 -8.70 -4.69 11.68
CA GLY A 15 -7.30 -4.31 11.51
C GLY A 15 -6.77 -4.82 10.18
N SER A 16 -5.95 -4.02 9.50
CA SER A 16 -5.11 -4.48 8.39
C SER A 16 -3.84 -5.16 8.92
N GLY A 17 -2.99 -5.69 8.07
CA GLY A 17 -1.57 -5.86 8.40
C GLY A 17 -0.75 -5.06 7.38
N PRO A 18 0.41 -4.48 7.73
CA PRO A 18 0.93 -4.15 9.06
C PRO A 18 0.20 -2.93 9.68
N SER A 19 -0.53 -3.14 10.79
CA SER A 19 -1.49 -2.16 11.33
C SER A 19 -1.14 -1.52 12.66
N LEU A 20 0.08 -1.71 13.18
CA LEU A 20 0.41 -1.23 14.51
C LEU A 20 1.76 -0.54 14.54
N VAL A 21 1.78 0.70 15.05
CA VAL A 21 3.01 1.40 15.40
C VAL A 21 3.00 1.82 16.87
N ARG A 22 4.13 1.62 17.54
CA ARG A 22 4.33 2.10 18.92
C ARG A 22 4.80 3.56 18.91
N ARG A 23 4.19 4.39 19.74
CA ARG A 23 4.56 5.78 19.99
C ARG A 23 5.05 5.97 21.43
N ARG A 24 5.48 7.20 21.75
CA ARG A 24 5.92 7.55 23.12
C ARG A 24 4.83 7.35 24.18
N ILE A 25 3.57 7.55 23.83
CA ILE A 25 2.44 7.56 24.78
C ILE A 25 1.45 6.39 24.59
N GLY A 26 1.71 5.48 23.67
CA GLY A 26 0.84 4.34 23.40
C GLY A 26 1.01 3.77 21.99
N TYR A 27 -0.09 3.38 21.35
CA TYR A 27 -0.09 2.74 20.03
C TYR A 27 -0.97 3.50 19.04
N VAL A 28 -0.67 3.38 17.75
CA VAL A 28 -1.63 3.66 16.68
C VAL A 28 -1.95 2.35 15.99
N LEU A 29 -3.23 2.04 15.91
CA LEU A 29 -3.78 0.92 15.16
C LEU A 29 -4.37 1.43 13.86
N SER A 30 -4.34 0.63 12.80
CA SER A 30 -4.93 0.96 11.51
C SER A 30 -5.81 -0.17 10.97
N GLY A 31 -6.77 0.19 10.14
CA GLY A 31 -7.75 -0.76 9.66
C GLY A 31 -8.78 -0.13 8.74
N TYR A 32 -9.94 -0.76 8.66
CA TYR A 32 -11.17 -0.13 8.15
C TYR A 32 -12.31 -0.31 9.16
N THR A 33 -13.34 0.52 9.01
CA THR A 33 -14.60 0.43 9.74
C THR A 33 -15.77 0.47 8.77
N GLU A 34 -16.78 -0.36 9.00
CA GLU A 34 -18.14 -0.20 8.44
C GLU A 34 -19.09 0.38 9.49
N SER A 35 -18.66 0.40 10.75
CA SER A 35 -19.48 0.84 11.89
C SER A 35 -19.60 2.36 12.02
N TYR A 36 -18.58 3.10 11.59
CA TYR A 36 -18.47 4.54 11.84
C TYR A 36 -18.38 5.38 10.57
N THR A 37 -18.93 4.88 9.47
CA THR A 37 -18.87 5.55 8.16
C THR A 37 -20.01 6.55 7.97
N GLN A 38 -19.72 7.61 7.21
CA GLN A 38 -20.71 8.66 6.97
C GLN A 38 -21.73 8.28 5.87
N TYR A 39 -21.29 7.49 4.89
CA TYR A 39 -22.05 7.21 3.66
C TYR A 39 -22.39 5.73 3.47
N GLY A 40 -22.07 4.87 4.46
CA GLY A 40 -22.07 3.42 4.29
C GLY A 40 -20.79 2.93 3.59
N GLY A 41 -20.64 1.61 3.47
CA GLY A 41 -19.38 1.01 3.00
C GLY A 41 -18.26 1.08 4.05
N ARG A 42 -17.03 0.80 3.62
CA ARG A 42 -15.82 0.87 4.46
C ARG A 42 -15.15 2.23 4.38
N ASP A 43 -14.75 2.76 5.53
CA ASP A 43 -13.81 3.87 5.64
C ASP A 43 -12.53 3.38 6.33
N GLY A 44 -11.38 3.93 5.90
CA GLY A 44 -10.11 3.73 6.58
C GLY A 44 -10.14 4.28 8.00
N TRP A 45 -9.56 3.57 8.96
CA TRP A 45 -9.66 3.91 10.38
C TRP A 45 -8.29 3.90 11.07
N LEU A 46 -7.97 4.97 11.80
CA LEU A 46 -6.86 5.04 12.74
C LEU A 46 -7.36 5.17 14.17
N ILE A 47 -6.80 4.36 15.06
CA ILE A 47 -7.12 4.35 16.49
C ILE A 47 -5.86 4.66 17.28
N TYR A 48 -5.86 5.81 17.96
CA TYR A 48 -4.80 6.19 18.87
C TYR A 48 -5.17 5.71 20.27
N THR A 49 -4.29 4.92 20.88
CA THR A 49 -4.51 4.36 22.22
C THR A 49 -3.36 4.72 23.14
N ASN A 50 -3.60 4.67 24.45
CA ASN A 50 -2.51 4.62 25.43
C ASN A 50 -1.96 3.19 25.58
N PHE A 51 -0.92 2.98 26.40
CA PHE A 51 -0.34 1.64 26.61
C PHE A 51 -1.27 0.61 27.28
N ALA A 52 -2.39 1.06 27.87
CA ALA A 52 -3.43 0.20 28.42
C ALA A 52 -4.56 -0.08 27.41
N GLY A 53 -4.40 0.36 26.16
CA GLY A 53 -5.36 0.18 25.07
C GLY A 53 -6.59 1.08 25.16
N GLN A 54 -6.62 2.07 26.05
CA GLN A 54 -7.73 3.03 26.11
C GLN A 54 -7.62 3.99 24.91
N VAL A 55 -8.73 4.18 24.20
CA VAL A 55 -8.80 5.09 23.05
C VAL A 55 -8.58 6.52 23.53
N MET A 56 -7.62 7.19 22.90
CA MET A 56 -7.33 8.61 23.09
C MET A 56 -7.92 9.46 21.96
N ARG A 57 -8.00 8.91 20.74
CA ARG A 57 -8.53 9.56 19.54
C ARG A 57 -8.76 8.55 18.42
N GLU A 58 -9.70 8.87 17.54
CA GLU A 58 -9.93 8.17 16.28
C GLU A 58 -9.90 9.15 15.10
N LYS A 59 -9.51 8.64 13.92
CA LYS A 59 -9.57 9.35 12.64
C LYS A 59 -10.09 8.40 11.58
N PHE A 60 -11.01 8.90 10.75
CA PHE A 60 -11.61 8.15 9.65
C PHE A 60 -11.20 8.78 8.31
N PHE A 61 -10.94 7.94 7.32
CA PHE A 61 -10.46 8.31 6.01
C PHE A 61 -11.32 7.59 4.97
N GLY A 62 -12.23 8.32 4.36
CA GLY A 62 -13.06 7.77 3.32
C GLY A 62 -13.85 8.81 2.55
N THR A 63 -14.65 8.31 1.64
CA THR A 63 -15.37 9.02 0.61
C THR A 63 -16.82 8.51 0.58
N GLN A 64 -17.54 8.71 -0.51
CA GLN A 64 -18.90 8.18 -0.64
C GLN A 64 -18.93 6.71 -1.11
N GLY A 65 -17.79 6.16 -1.49
CA GLY A 65 -17.65 4.78 -1.97
C GLY A 65 -17.14 3.81 -0.90
N ASP A 66 -16.90 2.56 -1.32
CA ASP A 66 -16.39 1.51 -0.45
C ASP A 66 -14.85 1.50 -0.42
N ASP A 67 -14.28 2.31 0.47
CA ASP A 67 -12.84 2.53 0.52
C ASP A 67 -12.06 1.39 1.19
N GLY A 68 -10.75 1.44 1.04
CA GLY A 68 -9.85 0.41 1.55
C GLY A 68 -9.47 0.60 3.01
N SER A 69 -8.89 -0.45 3.56
CA SER A 69 -8.13 -0.37 4.81
C SER A 69 -6.91 0.53 4.67
N VAL A 70 -6.51 1.17 5.77
CA VAL A 70 -5.30 2.00 5.82
C VAL A 70 -4.10 1.20 6.30
N GLN A 71 -2.98 1.37 5.62
CA GLN A 71 -1.66 0.88 6.03
C GLN A 71 -0.85 2.03 6.61
N ILE A 72 -0.07 1.80 7.67
CA ILE A 72 0.69 2.86 8.35
C ILE A 72 2.15 2.51 8.62
N ALA A 73 3.01 3.54 8.57
CA ALA A 73 4.37 3.51 9.08
C ALA A 73 4.70 4.83 9.80
N LEU A 74 5.68 4.80 10.70
CA LEU A 74 6.20 6.03 11.31
C LEU A 74 7.09 6.77 10.33
N ALA A 75 6.95 8.10 10.26
CA ALA A 75 7.93 8.95 9.62
C ALA A 75 9.25 8.96 10.43
N PRO A 76 10.38 9.42 9.85
CA PRO A 76 11.68 9.41 10.54
C PRO A 76 11.71 10.21 11.85
N ASP A 77 10.89 11.26 11.94
CA ASP A 77 10.72 12.05 13.17
C ASP A 77 10.06 11.27 14.33
N SER A 78 9.57 10.05 14.08
CA SER A 78 8.84 9.19 15.02
C SER A 78 7.56 9.81 15.60
N LEU A 79 7.06 10.89 15.01
CA LEU A 79 5.88 11.64 15.44
C LEU A 79 4.80 11.66 14.36
N SER A 80 5.18 11.81 13.10
CA SER A 80 4.28 11.79 11.94
C SER A 80 4.04 10.35 11.45
N LEU A 81 2.95 10.14 10.70
CA LEU A 81 2.65 8.85 10.05
C LEU A 81 2.73 9.00 8.54
N TYR A 82 3.17 7.95 7.87
CA TYR A 82 2.76 7.70 6.49
C TYR A 82 1.54 6.79 6.48
N LEU A 83 0.64 7.04 5.54
CA LEU A 83 -0.58 6.29 5.34
C LEU A 83 -0.75 5.94 3.86
N ALA A 84 -1.17 4.72 3.56
CA ALA A 84 -1.53 4.27 2.22
C ALA A 84 -2.93 3.62 2.22
N GLN A 85 -3.78 3.96 1.26
CA GLN A 85 -5.17 3.49 1.21
C GLN A 85 -5.72 3.44 -0.23
N HIS A 86 -6.52 2.42 -0.51
CA HIS A 86 -7.37 2.37 -1.70
C HIS A 86 -8.62 3.24 -1.51
N ILE A 87 -9.05 3.95 -2.54
CA ILE A 87 -10.27 4.75 -2.57
C ILE A 87 -11.14 4.27 -3.73
N ASP A 88 -12.41 3.98 -3.47
CA ASP A 88 -13.39 3.57 -4.48
C ASP A 88 -14.35 4.72 -4.80
N THR A 89 -13.79 5.86 -5.18
CA THR A 89 -14.55 7.04 -5.62
C THR A 89 -13.83 7.72 -6.77
N LEU A 90 -14.61 8.10 -7.79
CA LEU A 90 -14.14 8.89 -8.91
C LEU A 90 -13.74 10.30 -8.45
N LEU A 91 -12.44 10.52 -8.24
CA LEU A 91 -11.91 11.83 -7.86
C LEU A 91 -11.74 12.78 -9.06
N GLN A 92 -11.49 12.25 -10.25
CA GLN A 92 -11.29 13.02 -11.48
C GLN A 92 -12.07 12.40 -12.65
N PRO A 93 -12.89 13.19 -13.36
CA PRO A 93 -13.57 12.72 -14.56
C PRO A 93 -12.58 12.17 -15.62
N GLY A 94 -12.96 11.08 -16.29
CA GLY A 94 -12.13 10.43 -17.32
C GLY A 94 -11.16 9.36 -16.78
N TYR A 95 -11.07 9.19 -15.46
CA TYR A 95 -10.31 8.12 -14.83
C TYR A 95 -11.22 7.01 -14.30
N ALA A 96 -10.62 5.88 -13.93
CA ALA A 96 -11.32 4.84 -13.20
C ALA A 96 -11.72 5.33 -11.79
N PRO A 97 -12.80 4.79 -11.19
CA PRO A 97 -13.23 5.16 -9.85
C PRO A 97 -12.27 4.65 -8.75
N TRP A 98 -11.30 3.82 -9.11
CA TRP A 98 -10.27 3.31 -8.21
C TRP A 98 -9.09 4.26 -8.17
N ALA A 99 -8.82 4.81 -6.99
CA ALA A 99 -7.65 5.64 -6.74
C ALA A 99 -6.86 5.07 -5.56
N TYR A 100 -5.56 5.34 -5.53
CA TYR A 100 -4.71 4.97 -4.43
C TYR A 100 -4.10 6.22 -3.82
N GLN A 101 -4.38 6.48 -2.54
CA GLN A 101 -3.83 7.65 -1.85
C GLN A 101 -2.68 7.26 -0.94
N ILE A 102 -1.65 8.11 -0.94
CA ILE A 102 -0.54 8.03 -0.01
C ILE A 102 -0.40 9.41 0.65
N MET A 103 -0.26 9.44 1.96
CA MET A 103 -0.26 10.67 2.75
C MET A 103 0.86 10.64 3.78
N LYS A 104 1.34 11.84 4.12
CA LYS A 104 1.97 12.08 5.41
C LYS A 104 0.99 12.80 6.31
N LEU A 105 0.84 12.32 7.53
CA LEU A 105 0.01 12.90 8.56
C LEU A 105 0.89 13.50 9.66
N ASP A 106 0.49 14.67 10.14
CA ASP A 106 1.06 15.27 11.35
C ASP A 106 0.77 14.38 12.59
N PRO A 107 1.35 14.68 13.76
CA PRO A 107 1.13 13.88 14.96
C PRO A 107 -0.32 13.88 15.47
N LEU A 108 -1.16 14.79 14.97
CA LEU A 108 -2.58 14.90 15.27
C LEU A 108 -3.47 14.12 14.27
N GLY A 109 -2.87 13.55 13.23
CA GLY A 109 -3.56 12.81 12.17
C GLY A 109 -4.17 13.72 11.10
N ASN A 110 -3.62 14.92 10.88
CA ASN A 110 -4.02 15.81 9.79
C ASN A 110 -3.04 15.68 8.61
N PRO A 111 -3.50 15.69 7.35
CA PRO A 111 -2.60 15.60 6.19
C PRO A 111 -1.63 16.77 6.10
N GLU A 112 -0.33 16.48 6.05
CA GLU A 112 0.73 17.43 5.67
C GLU A 112 0.89 17.47 4.14
N TRP A 113 0.87 16.29 3.51
CA TRP A 113 0.81 16.13 2.08
C TRP A 113 0.02 14.88 1.70
N ARG A 114 -0.50 14.87 0.47
CA ARG A 114 -1.25 13.77 -0.13
C ARG A 114 -0.91 13.65 -1.61
N ILE A 115 -0.62 12.43 -2.05
CA ILE A 115 -0.61 12.07 -3.47
C ILE A 115 -1.75 11.10 -3.76
N ILE A 116 -2.25 11.16 -4.99
CA ILE A 116 -3.29 10.29 -5.51
C ILE A 116 -2.75 9.65 -6.79
N LEU A 117 -2.68 8.32 -6.81
CA LEU A 117 -2.44 7.52 -8.01
C LEU A 117 -3.80 7.08 -8.53
N GLN A 118 -4.31 7.78 -9.53
CA GLN A 118 -5.58 7.46 -10.17
C GLN A 118 -5.32 7.27 -11.66
N ASP A 119 -5.37 6.02 -12.10
CA ASP A 119 -5.18 5.60 -13.48
C ASP A 119 -5.95 4.30 -13.73
N SER A 120 -5.73 3.66 -14.88
CA SER A 120 -6.40 2.40 -15.23
C SER A 120 -5.87 1.17 -14.48
N LEU A 121 -4.84 1.32 -13.65
CA LEU A 121 -4.20 0.22 -12.94
C LEU A 121 -4.77 0.12 -11.52
N SER A 122 -5.19 -1.07 -11.13
CA SER A 122 -5.67 -1.32 -9.77
C SER A 122 -4.49 -1.73 -8.88
N ARG A 123 -4.38 -1.06 -7.73
CA ARG A 123 -3.30 -1.28 -6.75
C ARG A 123 -3.91 -1.63 -5.41
N TYR A 124 -3.41 -2.68 -4.80
CA TYR A 124 -3.71 -3.02 -3.41
C TYR A 124 -2.40 -3.08 -2.64
N ALA A 125 -2.21 -2.17 -1.68
CA ALA A 125 -1.05 -2.27 -0.80
C ALA A 125 -1.26 -3.30 0.29
N HIS A 126 -0.27 -4.16 0.44
CA HIS A 126 -0.13 -5.01 1.60
C HIS A 126 0.62 -4.30 2.73
N GLY A 127 1.37 -3.23 2.44
CA GLY A 127 2.00 -2.44 3.48
C GLY A 127 2.78 -1.23 3.00
N ILE A 128 3.45 -0.60 3.96
CA ILE A 128 4.19 0.63 3.80
C ILE A 128 5.45 0.58 4.68
N TYR A 129 6.57 1.09 4.18
CA TYR A 129 7.87 1.02 4.85
C TYR A 129 8.62 2.34 4.72
N THR A 130 9.11 2.88 5.82
CA THR A 130 9.89 4.12 5.83
C THR A 130 11.37 3.81 5.68
N LEU A 131 11.98 4.36 4.62
CA LEU A 131 13.41 4.26 4.35
C LEU A 131 14.22 5.16 5.29
N ALA A 132 15.52 4.85 5.45
CA ALA A 132 16.42 5.59 6.32
C ALA A 132 16.56 7.08 5.94
N ASN A 133 16.39 7.40 4.65
CA ASN A 133 16.42 8.79 4.16
C ASN A 133 15.08 9.52 4.30
N GLY A 134 14.03 8.85 4.80
CA GLY A 134 12.69 9.39 4.99
C GLY A 134 11.75 9.27 3.82
N ASP A 135 12.21 8.69 2.70
CA ASP A 135 11.29 8.25 1.65
C ASP A 135 10.43 7.11 2.16
N VAL A 136 9.32 6.88 1.47
CA VAL A 136 8.39 5.81 1.81
C VAL A 136 8.22 4.86 0.64
N LEU A 137 8.33 3.57 0.94
CA LEU A 137 7.96 2.48 0.06
C LEU A 137 6.51 2.08 0.34
N VAL A 138 5.75 1.87 -0.72
CA VAL A 138 4.43 1.23 -0.66
C VAL A 138 4.51 -0.02 -1.50
N TYR A 139 4.05 -1.14 -0.96
CA TYR A 139 4.20 -2.44 -1.61
C TYR A 139 2.92 -3.25 -1.55
N GLY A 140 2.73 -4.11 -2.55
CA GLY A 140 1.57 -5.00 -2.60
C GLY A 140 1.43 -5.70 -3.94
N VAL A 141 0.23 -5.63 -4.50
CA VAL A 141 -0.12 -6.19 -5.81
C VAL A 141 -0.64 -5.10 -6.74
N LEU A 142 -0.18 -5.15 -7.98
CA LEU A 142 -0.74 -4.43 -9.12
C LEU A 142 -1.61 -5.42 -9.87
N ASP A 143 -2.92 -5.22 -9.83
CA ASP A 143 -3.88 -5.98 -10.60
C ASP A 143 -4.10 -5.27 -11.94
N ILE A 144 -3.73 -5.98 -13.02
CA ILE A 144 -4.06 -5.56 -14.37
C ILE A 144 -5.33 -6.30 -14.79
N PHE A 145 -6.43 -5.56 -14.95
CA PHE A 145 -7.75 -6.07 -15.39
C PHE A 145 -7.71 -6.66 -16.81
N HIS A 146 -6.99 -7.74 -17.01
CA HIS A 146 -6.99 -8.53 -18.23
C HIS A 146 -7.76 -9.81 -18.00
N THR A 147 -8.32 -10.34 -19.08
CA THR A 147 -8.78 -11.72 -19.11
C THR A 147 -7.71 -12.49 -19.86
N PRO A 148 -6.89 -13.27 -19.14
CA PRO A 148 -6.99 -13.63 -17.73
C PRO A 148 -6.30 -12.64 -16.76
N PRO A 149 -6.73 -12.58 -15.49
CA PRO A 149 -6.13 -11.67 -14.51
C PRO A 149 -4.71 -12.12 -14.17
N ASN A 150 -3.76 -11.20 -14.30
CA ASN A 150 -2.35 -11.39 -13.92
C ASN A 150 -1.99 -10.34 -12.87
N GLY A 151 -1.51 -10.79 -11.71
CA GLY A 151 -1.06 -9.90 -10.64
C GLY A 151 0.45 -9.74 -10.69
N PHE A 152 0.94 -8.51 -10.65
CA PHE A 152 2.36 -8.23 -10.45
C PHE A 152 2.62 -7.81 -9.01
N GLY A 153 3.77 -8.21 -8.46
CA GLY A 153 4.27 -7.59 -7.25
C GLY A 153 4.49 -6.11 -7.52
N TRP A 154 3.93 -5.24 -6.69
CA TRP A 154 4.00 -3.79 -6.88
C TRP A 154 4.86 -3.15 -5.80
N LEU A 155 5.72 -2.22 -6.22
CA LEU A 155 6.50 -1.37 -5.33
C LEU A 155 6.52 0.04 -5.88
N ALA A 156 6.22 1.02 -5.03
CA ALA A 156 6.38 2.43 -5.33
C ALA A 156 7.26 3.08 -4.27
N ARG A 157 8.08 4.04 -4.69
CA ARG A 157 8.87 4.90 -3.80
C ARG A 157 8.41 6.34 -3.94
N ILE A 158 8.13 6.96 -2.81
CA ILE A 158 7.64 8.33 -2.70
C ILE A 158 8.65 9.09 -1.85
N SER A 159 9.02 10.30 -2.27
CA SER A 159 9.94 11.14 -1.52
C SER A 159 9.34 11.53 -0.16
N ALA A 160 10.19 11.86 0.80
CA ALA A 160 9.76 12.40 2.10
C ALA A 160 8.83 13.64 1.97
N GLN A 161 8.92 14.36 0.85
CA GLN A 161 8.13 15.56 0.53
C GLN A 161 6.84 15.26 -0.26
N GLY A 162 6.54 13.99 -0.54
CA GLY A 162 5.29 13.60 -1.22
C GLY A 162 5.37 13.69 -2.74
N SER A 163 6.49 13.34 -3.35
CA SER A 163 6.62 13.19 -4.81
C SER A 163 6.85 11.73 -5.19
N LEU A 164 6.11 11.19 -6.16
CA LEU A 164 6.37 9.85 -6.69
C LEU A 164 7.74 9.84 -7.37
N LEU A 165 8.69 9.05 -6.86
CA LEU A 165 10.03 8.91 -7.45
C LEU A 165 10.03 7.84 -8.53
N TRP A 166 9.45 6.69 -8.23
CA TRP A 166 9.25 5.59 -9.18
C TRP A 166 8.18 4.62 -8.69
N GLU A 167 7.60 3.87 -9.62
CA GLU A 167 6.82 2.67 -9.36
C GLU A 167 7.27 1.56 -10.31
N LYS A 168 7.27 0.32 -9.82
CA LYS A 168 7.72 -0.86 -10.55
C LYS A 168 6.77 -2.03 -10.30
N ALA A 169 6.68 -2.89 -11.31
CA ALA A 169 5.92 -4.13 -11.29
C ALA A 169 6.90 -5.29 -11.48
N TYR A 170 6.77 -6.34 -10.66
CA TYR A 170 7.65 -7.49 -10.65
C TYR A 170 6.84 -8.77 -10.89
N GLN A 171 7.43 -9.68 -11.64
CA GLN A 171 6.92 -11.03 -11.86
C GLN A 171 8.05 -12.03 -11.76
N TYR A 172 7.75 -13.24 -11.30
CA TYR A 172 8.72 -14.33 -11.33
C TYR A 172 8.95 -14.78 -12.79
N PRO A 173 10.20 -14.82 -13.31
CA PRO A 173 10.45 -15.22 -14.68
C PRO A 173 9.90 -16.63 -14.98
N ASP A 174 8.99 -16.75 -15.94
CA ASP A 174 8.51 -18.06 -16.37
C ASP A 174 9.56 -18.77 -17.24
N HIS A 175 9.87 -20.02 -16.92
CA HIS A 175 10.81 -20.85 -17.68
C HIS A 175 10.15 -21.54 -18.88
N GLY A 176 9.36 -20.83 -19.68
CA GLY A 176 9.10 -21.27 -21.06
C GLY A 176 7.70 -21.14 -21.65
N ASN A 177 6.66 -20.63 -20.99
CA ASN A 177 5.32 -20.61 -21.61
C ASN A 177 4.64 -19.23 -21.46
N ALA A 178 4.67 -18.43 -22.53
CA ALA A 178 4.10 -17.08 -22.61
C ALA A 178 2.56 -16.95 -22.36
N TRP A 179 1.90 -18.01 -21.92
CA TRP A 179 0.47 -18.09 -21.61
C TRP A 179 0.18 -18.42 -20.13
N ASN A 180 1.21 -18.43 -19.28
CA ASN A 180 1.10 -18.80 -17.87
C ASN A 180 0.64 -17.63 -16.99
N PHE A 181 -0.47 -17.85 -16.29
CA PHE A 181 -1.07 -16.92 -15.35
C PHE A 181 -0.25 -16.87 -14.06
N GLN A 182 0.38 -15.73 -13.77
CA GLN A 182 1.10 -15.54 -12.52
C GLN A 182 0.38 -14.49 -11.68
N SER A 183 0.02 -14.88 -10.46
CA SER A 183 -0.31 -13.93 -9.41
C SER A 183 0.94 -13.78 -8.56
N ASN A 184 1.51 -12.58 -8.58
CA ASN A 184 2.65 -12.20 -7.77
C ASN A 184 2.20 -11.07 -6.84
N SER A 185 2.54 -11.18 -5.56
CA SER A 185 2.23 -10.17 -4.54
C SER A 185 3.44 -9.97 -3.66
N ILE A 186 3.70 -8.74 -3.22
CA ILE A 186 4.73 -8.41 -2.22
C ILE A 186 4.05 -8.20 -0.88
N PHE A 187 4.43 -8.97 0.13
CA PHE A 187 3.83 -8.92 1.46
C PHE A 187 4.68 -8.19 2.50
N ASP A 188 5.99 -8.10 2.31
CA ASP A 188 6.86 -7.34 3.20
C ASP A 188 8.15 -6.92 2.48
N VAL A 189 8.80 -5.87 2.99
CA VAL A 189 10.04 -5.31 2.45
C VAL A 189 10.97 -4.85 3.56
N VAL A 190 12.28 -4.87 3.29
CA VAL A 190 13.29 -4.29 4.18
C VAL A 190 14.38 -3.60 3.38
N GLU A 191 14.84 -2.45 3.87
CA GLU A 191 16.04 -1.77 3.37
C GLU A 191 17.30 -2.44 3.95
N LEU A 192 18.21 -2.82 3.07
CA LEU A 192 19.51 -3.39 3.41
C LEU A 192 20.53 -2.28 3.66
N ALA A 193 21.60 -2.58 4.41
CA ALA A 193 22.63 -1.61 4.76
C ALA A 193 23.35 -0.95 3.56
N ASN A 194 23.30 -1.59 2.38
CA ASN A 194 23.84 -1.06 1.12
C ASN A 194 22.82 -0.21 0.32
N GLY A 195 21.62 0.04 0.85
CA GLY A 195 20.54 0.77 0.20
C GLY A 195 19.69 -0.06 -0.76
N ASN A 196 20.00 -1.34 -0.94
CA ASN A 196 19.14 -2.25 -1.70
C ASN A 196 17.87 -2.56 -0.91
N ILE A 197 16.84 -3.00 -1.62
CA ILE A 197 15.55 -3.35 -1.02
C ILE A 197 15.34 -4.86 -1.22
N LEU A 198 15.10 -5.57 -0.13
CA LEU A 198 14.72 -6.97 -0.14
C LEU A 198 13.21 -7.08 0.02
N LEU A 199 12.57 -7.85 -0.86
CA LEU A 199 11.13 -8.05 -0.95
C LEU A 199 10.84 -9.52 -0.65
N VAL A 200 9.75 -9.78 0.07
CA VAL A 200 9.18 -11.13 0.21
C VAL A 200 7.71 -11.11 -0.16
N GLY A 201 7.25 -12.19 -0.77
CA GLY A 201 5.94 -12.27 -1.39
C GLY A 201 5.54 -13.68 -1.74
N GLU A 202 4.54 -13.78 -2.61
CA GLU A 202 4.18 -15.03 -3.26
C GLU A 202 4.29 -14.92 -4.78
N THR A 203 4.48 -16.08 -5.40
CA THR A 203 4.25 -16.28 -6.82
C THR A 203 3.42 -17.56 -7.00
N LYS A 204 2.45 -17.54 -7.91
CA LYS A 204 1.76 -18.75 -8.37
C LYS A 204 2.46 -19.27 -9.62
N VAL A 205 3.27 -20.32 -9.46
CA VAL A 205 3.91 -21.05 -10.55
C VAL A 205 3.24 -22.43 -10.65
N ARG A 206 2.72 -22.79 -11.83
CA ARG A 206 1.89 -23.99 -11.99
C ARG A 206 2.66 -25.30 -11.93
N ASP A 207 3.99 -25.31 -11.83
CA ASP A 207 4.77 -26.55 -11.76
C ASP A 207 4.25 -27.52 -10.68
N ASN A 208 3.56 -27.01 -9.64
CA ASN A 208 2.73 -27.80 -8.71
C ASN A 208 1.33 -27.20 -8.40
N GLY A 209 0.88 -26.15 -9.11
CA GLY A 209 -0.40 -25.46 -8.85
C GLY A 209 -0.50 -24.72 -7.49
N GLY A 210 0.56 -24.74 -6.69
CA GLY A 210 0.63 -24.10 -5.37
C GLY A 210 1.15 -22.66 -5.41
N GLN A 211 0.82 -21.89 -4.37
CA GLN A 211 1.51 -20.64 -4.04
C GLN A 211 2.91 -20.97 -3.53
N ASN A 212 3.93 -20.34 -4.10
CA ASN A 212 5.32 -20.46 -3.65
C ASN A 212 5.76 -19.16 -2.98
N PRO A 213 6.50 -19.22 -1.86
CA PRO A 213 7.14 -18.04 -1.31
C PRO A 213 8.17 -17.50 -2.31
N TRP A 214 8.23 -16.19 -2.45
CA TRP A 214 9.06 -15.50 -3.41
C TRP A 214 9.91 -14.44 -2.71
N ILE A 215 11.22 -14.45 -2.98
CA ILE A 215 12.16 -13.44 -2.50
C ILE A 215 12.79 -12.72 -3.70
N VAL A 216 12.88 -11.40 -3.61
CA VAL A 216 13.48 -10.54 -4.65
C VAL A 216 14.35 -9.50 -3.99
N GLN A 217 15.56 -9.30 -4.50
CA GLN A 217 16.37 -8.16 -4.13
C GLN A 217 16.45 -7.20 -5.31
N VAL A 218 16.23 -5.91 -5.06
CA VAL A 218 16.39 -4.84 -6.03
C VAL A 218 17.35 -3.78 -5.49
N ASP A 219 17.94 -2.99 -6.37
CA ASP A 219 18.71 -1.82 -5.94
C ASP A 219 17.82 -0.70 -5.38
N SER A 220 18.43 0.40 -4.95
CA SER A 220 17.71 1.56 -4.39
C SER A 220 16.73 2.24 -5.36
N ASN A 221 16.87 1.97 -6.67
CA ASN A 221 16.00 2.48 -7.73
C ASN A 221 14.92 1.46 -8.14
N GLY A 222 14.80 0.34 -7.41
CA GLY A 222 13.83 -0.70 -7.69
C GLY A 222 14.25 -1.63 -8.83
N CYS A 223 15.52 -1.68 -9.19
CA CYS A 223 16.00 -2.42 -10.35
C CYS A 223 16.48 -3.83 -9.96
N PHE A 224 15.96 -4.84 -10.67
CA PHE A 224 16.37 -6.24 -10.51
C PHE A 224 17.62 -6.60 -11.36
N SER A 225 17.94 -5.81 -12.38
CA SER A 225 19.13 -5.97 -13.23
C SER A 225 19.60 -4.63 -13.79
N THR A 226 20.75 -4.60 -14.48
CA THR A 226 21.37 -3.39 -15.03
C THR A 226 20.55 -2.66 -16.10
N HIS A 227 19.39 -3.20 -16.54
CA HIS A 227 18.51 -2.60 -17.56
C HIS A 227 17.10 -2.35 -16.98
N CYS A 228 17.01 -1.42 -16.04
CA CYS A 228 15.81 -1.17 -15.23
C CYS A 228 14.64 -0.45 -15.94
N ASP A 229 14.89 0.03 -17.16
CA ASP A 229 13.96 0.83 -17.95
C ASP A 229 13.21 0.01 -19.01
N SER A 230 13.48 -1.29 -19.13
CA SER A 230 13.02 -2.11 -20.27
C SER A 230 11.91 -3.11 -19.96
N LEU A 231 11.26 -3.06 -18.79
CA LEU A 231 9.94 -3.68 -18.72
C LEU A 231 9.01 -2.82 -19.58
N PRO A 232 8.23 -3.39 -20.52
CA PRO A 232 7.26 -2.60 -21.26
C PRO A 232 6.41 -1.91 -20.21
N ALA A 233 6.39 -0.57 -20.24
CA ALA A 233 5.54 0.21 -19.37
C ALA A 233 4.16 -0.48 -19.33
N PRO A 234 3.57 -0.73 -18.15
CA PRO A 234 2.20 -1.22 -18.12
C PRO A 234 1.41 -0.25 -18.99
N TRP A 235 0.77 -0.78 -20.05
CA TRP A 235 0.25 -0.01 -21.17
C TRP A 235 -0.43 1.25 -20.65
N ARG A 236 0.29 2.38 -20.68
CA ARG A 236 -0.28 3.68 -20.36
C ARG A 236 -1.08 3.98 -21.62
N GLY A 237 -2.40 3.95 -21.50
CA GLY A 237 -3.27 4.45 -22.57
C GLY A 237 -2.75 5.79 -23.09
N PRO A 238 -3.05 6.13 -24.35
CA PRO A 238 -2.38 7.23 -25.04
C PRO A 238 -2.37 8.49 -24.17
N PRO A 239 -1.23 9.20 -24.05
CA PRO A 239 -1.19 10.47 -23.35
C PRO A 239 -2.16 11.41 -24.05
N THR A 240 -3.29 11.70 -23.43
CA THR A 240 -4.11 12.82 -23.86
C THR A 240 -3.37 14.07 -23.43
N ALA A 241 -2.64 14.65 -24.38
CA ALA A 241 -2.24 16.04 -24.30
C ALA A 241 -3.50 16.88 -24.04
N LEU A 242 -3.46 17.72 -23.01
CA LEU A 242 -4.43 18.78 -22.84
C LEU A 242 -3.67 20.10 -22.73
N GLU A 243 -3.97 20.96 -23.72
CA GLU A 243 -4.04 22.41 -23.55
C GLU A 243 -4.97 22.80 -22.38
#